data_AF-A0A1L5BNR8-F1
#
_entry.id   AF-A0A1L5BNR8-F1
#
_cell.length_a   1.000
_cell.length_b   1.000
_cell.length_c   1.000
_cell.angle_alpha   90.00
_cell.angle_beta   90.00
_cell.angle_gamma   90.00
#
_symmetry.space_group_name_H-M   'P 1'
#
loop_
_entity.id
_entity.type
_entity.pdbx_description
1 polymer ?
#
loop_
_entity_poly.entity_id
_entity_poly.type
_entity_poly.pdbx_seq_one_letter_code
_entity_poly.pdbx_strand_id
1 'polypeptide(L)'
;MTEPLEKASDDKGAMMEKRRHPRQTVFKTALLYPVVEEANLSVENVSHAGLSGRCALSLGLHQQVHVSFDDASFRTAEVRWINGSQCGLLLEETLPWIPGEEPDPNAAPNRYQPRSLRLAVNFSATLVTSTPVLIGTIRNLSAEGMMIEVGGLSEGTRLLVKTRGLDIRMGRVQWSSGGMIGVFFETRRATTN
;
A
#
# COMPACT_ATOMS: atom_id res chain seq x y z
N MET A 1 27.72 18.86 -65.73
CA MET A 1 26.49 19.42 -65.16
C MET A 1 25.43 18.35 -65.28
N THR A 2 25.34 17.50 -64.25
CA THR A 2 24.33 16.45 -64.11
C THR A 2 24.26 16.09 -62.63
N GLU A 3 23.09 16.27 -62.04
CA GLU A 3 22.79 16.14 -60.61
C GLU A 3 22.86 14.68 -60.13
N PRO A 4 23.21 14.40 -58.85
CA PRO A 4 23.09 13.08 -58.27
C PRO A 4 21.71 12.84 -57.63
N LEU A 5 21.30 11.57 -57.68
CA LEU A 5 20.04 10.99 -57.22
C LEU A 5 19.62 11.41 -55.80
N GLU A 6 18.34 11.75 -55.66
CA GLU A 6 17.61 11.84 -54.40
C GLU A 6 17.75 10.55 -53.58
N LYS A 7 18.27 10.68 -52.37
CA LYS A 7 18.06 9.68 -51.30
C LYS A 7 16.64 9.84 -50.79
N ALA A 8 15.78 8.86 -51.07
CA ALA A 8 14.52 8.70 -50.36
C ALA A 8 14.83 8.53 -48.86
N SER A 9 14.42 9.50 -48.07
CA SER A 9 14.46 9.46 -46.62
C SER A 9 13.44 8.44 -46.12
N ASP A 10 13.93 7.37 -45.50
CA ASP A 10 13.17 6.37 -44.77
C ASP A 10 12.64 7.00 -43.46
N ASP A 11 11.65 7.88 -43.57
CA ASP A 11 10.98 8.54 -42.44
C ASP A 11 9.77 7.70 -42.00
N LYS A 12 10.03 6.45 -41.59
CA LYS A 12 9.04 5.56 -41.00
C LYS A 12 9.52 5.08 -39.62
N GLY A 13 8.90 5.63 -38.58
CA GLY A 13 8.57 4.82 -37.41
C GLY A 13 9.25 5.16 -36.09
N ALA A 14 9.88 6.33 -35.93
CA ALA A 14 10.24 6.83 -34.60
C ALA A 14 9.13 7.73 -34.05
N MET A 15 7.90 7.21 -34.00
CA MET A 15 6.86 7.77 -33.13
C MET A 15 7.31 7.46 -31.69
N MET A 16 8.20 8.30 -31.16
CA MET A 16 8.66 8.27 -29.78
C MET A 16 7.41 8.21 -28.90
N GLU A 17 7.13 7.04 -28.36
CA GLU A 17 6.22 6.90 -27.24
C GLU A 17 6.80 7.77 -26.13
N LYS A 18 6.22 8.97 -25.93
CA LYS A 18 6.64 9.94 -24.93
C LYS A 18 6.30 9.41 -23.54
N ARG A 19 6.98 8.34 -23.15
CA ARG A 19 6.87 7.73 -21.83
C ARG A 19 7.57 8.67 -20.84
N ARG A 20 6.85 9.05 -19.78
CA ARG A 20 7.36 9.98 -18.76
C ARG A 20 8.48 9.38 -17.91
N HIS A 21 8.48 8.07 -17.68
CA HIS A 21 9.48 7.38 -16.86
C HIS A 21 9.91 6.02 -17.43
N PRO A 22 11.19 5.63 -17.27
CA PRO A 22 11.67 4.32 -17.66
C PRO A 22 11.00 3.22 -16.82
N ARG A 23 10.70 2.09 -17.47
CA ARG A 23 10.15 0.89 -16.81
C ARG A 23 11.21 -0.19 -16.76
N GLN A 24 11.31 -0.87 -15.62
CA GLN A 24 12.11 -2.08 -15.47
C GLN A 24 11.20 -3.29 -15.61
N THR A 25 11.56 -4.23 -16.48
CA THR A 25 10.93 -5.55 -16.52
C THR A 25 11.33 -6.31 -15.27
N VAL A 26 10.33 -6.76 -14.52
CA VAL A 26 10.53 -7.52 -13.27
C VAL A 26 9.56 -8.69 -13.27
N PHE A 27 9.90 -9.74 -12.54
CA PHE A 27 9.02 -10.89 -12.30
C PHE A 27 8.93 -11.08 -10.79
N LYS A 28 8.06 -10.30 -10.15
CA LYS A 28 7.87 -10.31 -8.69
C LYS A 28 6.41 -10.56 -8.35
N THR A 29 6.16 -11.30 -7.29
CA THR A 29 4.81 -11.47 -6.74
C THR A 29 4.38 -10.18 -6.05
N ALA A 30 3.12 -9.79 -6.26
CA ALA A 30 2.44 -8.73 -5.52
C ALA A 30 1.17 -9.28 -4.87
N LEU A 31 0.90 -8.83 -3.65
CA LEU A 31 -0.41 -8.98 -3.01
C LEU A 31 -1.21 -7.72 -3.28
N LEU A 32 -2.43 -7.90 -3.77
CA LEU A 32 -3.34 -6.83 -4.14
C LEU A 32 -4.53 -6.86 -3.19
N TYR A 33 -4.81 -5.73 -2.56
CA TYR A 33 -5.94 -5.56 -1.65
C TYR A 33 -6.90 -4.54 -2.27
N PRO A 34 -7.94 -4.99 -2.99
CA PRO A 34 -8.94 -4.10 -3.56
C PRO A 34 -9.65 -3.33 -2.45
N VAL A 35 -9.61 -2.01 -2.54
CA VAL A 35 -10.15 -1.11 -1.52
C VAL A 35 -11.68 -1.15 -1.54
N VAL A 36 -12.28 -1.32 -0.37
CA VAL A 36 -13.75 -1.27 -0.19
C VAL A 36 -14.15 0.06 0.42
N GLU A 37 -13.61 0.39 1.58
CA GLU A 37 -13.86 1.66 2.28
C GLU A 37 -12.56 2.28 2.78
N GLU A 38 -12.57 3.61 2.90
CA GLU A 38 -11.48 4.42 3.44
C GLU A 38 -12.09 5.44 4.40
N ALA A 39 -11.51 5.61 5.59
CA ALA A 39 -11.91 6.65 6.53
C ALA A 39 -10.74 7.14 7.37
N ASN A 40 -10.96 8.27 8.05
CA ASN A 40 -10.06 8.74 9.08
C ASN A 40 -10.17 7.85 10.34
N LEU A 41 -9.02 7.51 10.91
CA LEU A 41 -8.83 6.93 12.23
C LEU A 41 -8.19 7.99 13.14
N SER A 42 -8.94 8.47 14.12
CA SER A 42 -8.40 9.31 15.19
C SER A 42 -7.69 8.40 16.19
N VAL A 43 -6.35 8.44 16.18
CA VAL A 43 -5.51 7.57 17.02
C VAL A 43 -5.40 8.17 18.41
N GLU A 44 -5.78 7.37 19.41
CA GLU A 44 -5.83 7.77 20.83
C GLU A 44 -4.70 7.12 21.64
N ASN A 45 -4.33 5.87 21.30
CA ASN A 45 -3.18 5.21 21.91
C ASN A 45 -2.37 4.42 20.91
N VAL A 46 -1.06 4.39 21.12
CA VAL A 46 -0.12 3.60 20.34
C VAL A 46 0.81 2.80 21.24
N SER A 47 1.21 1.63 20.79
CA SER A 47 2.33 0.87 21.33
C SER A 47 3.22 0.39 20.18
N HIS A 48 4.30 -0.31 20.50
CA HIS A 48 5.24 -0.82 19.50
C HIS A 48 4.57 -1.61 18.34
N ALA A 49 3.50 -2.36 18.63
CA ALA A 49 2.77 -3.16 17.64
C ALA A 49 1.27 -2.84 17.58
N GLY A 50 0.77 -1.96 18.46
CA GLY A 50 -0.66 -1.75 18.65
C GLY A 50 -1.08 -0.31 18.35
N LEU A 51 -2.30 -0.16 17.84
CA LEU A 51 -2.98 1.12 17.72
C LEU A 51 -4.37 1.00 18.32
N SER A 52 -4.87 2.05 18.93
CA SER A 52 -6.30 2.18 19.21
C SER A 52 -6.77 3.57 18.91
N GLY A 53 -8.02 3.67 18.49
CA GLY A 53 -8.59 4.93 18.09
C GLY A 53 -10.05 4.79 17.71
N ARG A 54 -10.58 5.87 17.13
CA ARG A 54 -11.95 5.97 16.66
C ARG A 54 -12.00 6.07 15.15
N CYS A 55 -12.86 5.28 14.52
CA CYS A 55 -13.14 5.37 13.09
C CYS A 55 -14.65 5.22 12.82
N ALA A 56 -15.08 5.65 11.63
CA ALA A 56 -16.47 5.54 11.20
C ALA A 56 -16.76 4.23 10.42
N LEU A 57 -15.73 3.43 10.14
CA LEU A 57 -15.89 2.18 9.37
C LEU A 57 -16.55 1.11 10.22
N SER A 58 -17.38 0.29 9.57
CA SER A 58 -17.92 -0.93 10.18
C SER A 58 -16.87 -2.04 10.12
N LEU A 59 -16.18 -2.26 11.23
CA LEU A 59 -15.12 -3.26 11.33
C LEU A 59 -15.64 -4.60 11.87
N GLY A 60 -15.02 -5.70 11.45
CA GLY A 60 -15.21 -7.04 12.01
C GLY A 60 -14.01 -7.46 12.87
N LEU A 61 -14.23 -8.29 13.89
CA LEU A 61 -13.12 -8.91 14.63
C LEU A 61 -12.28 -9.78 13.71
N HIS A 62 -10.96 -9.75 13.90
CA HIS A 62 -9.96 -10.42 13.06
C HIS A 62 -9.92 -9.96 11.60
N GLN A 63 -10.67 -8.91 11.25
CA GLN A 63 -10.60 -8.33 9.91
C GLN A 63 -9.21 -7.74 9.68
N GLN A 64 -8.66 -8.02 8.50
CA GLN A 64 -7.47 -7.35 8.00
C GLN A 64 -7.84 -5.95 7.48
N VAL A 65 -7.10 -4.95 7.93
CA VAL A 65 -7.22 -3.55 7.52
C VAL A 65 -5.83 -3.00 7.21
N HIS A 66 -5.78 -1.85 6.55
CA HIS A 66 -4.53 -1.17 6.26
C HIS A 66 -4.54 0.24 6.82
N VAL A 67 -3.46 0.60 7.51
CA VAL A 67 -3.32 1.90 8.17
C VAL A 67 -2.20 2.67 7.51
N SER A 68 -2.45 3.94 7.18
CA SER A 68 -1.42 4.89 6.76
C SER A 68 -1.38 6.10 7.70
N PHE A 69 -0.17 6.59 7.94
CA PHE A 69 0.05 7.83 8.70
C PHE A 69 0.44 9.01 7.79
N ASP A 70 0.65 8.75 6.50
CA ASP A 70 1.21 9.72 5.56
C ASP A 70 0.59 9.65 4.15
N ASP A 71 -0.49 8.87 4.01
CA ASP A 71 -1.22 8.55 2.78
C ASP A 71 -0.38 8.01 1.62
N ALA A 72 0.88 7.65 1.87
CA ALA A 72 1.80 7.13 0.85
C ALA A 72 2.18 5.67 1.14
N SER A 73 2.41 5.36 2.40
CA SER A 73 2.80 4.02 2.88
C SER A 73 1.72 3.45 3.78
N PHE A 74 1.37 2.19 3.55
CA PHE A 74 0.36 1.48 4.33
C PHE A 74 0.96 0.31 5.08
N ARG A 75 0.44 0.05 6.27
CA ARG A 75 0.78 -1.11 7.11
C ARG A 75 -0.44 -1.98 7.29
N THR A 76 -0.27 -3.29 7.15
CA THR A 76 -1.33 -4.24 7.48
C THR A 76 -1.56 -4.28 8.98
N ALA A 77 -2.82 -4.33 9.39
CA ALA A 77 -3.21 -4.56 10.77
C ALA A 77 -4.40 -5.53 10.85
N GLU A 78 -4.55 -6.17 11.99
CA GLU A 78 -5.70 -6.99 12.35
C GLU A 78 -6.54 -6.27 13.40
N VAL A 79 -7.86 -6.24 13.22
CA VAL A 79 -8.79 -5.74 14.23
C VAL A 79 -8.87 -6.73 15.40
N ARG A 80 -8.45 -6.29 16.58
CA ARG A 80 -8.37 -7.12 17.81
C ARG A 80 -9.54 -6.95 18.75
N TRP A 81 -10.15 -5.76 18.76
CA TRP A 81 -11.35 -5.48 19.55
C TRP A 81 -12.10 -4.30 18.94
N ILE A 82 -13.41 -4.26 19.19
CA ILE A 82 -14.31 -3.20 18.75
C ILE A 82 -15.22 -2.83 19.93
N ASN A 83 -15.45 -1.54 20.13
CA ASN A 83 -16.43 -1.01 21.07
C ASN A 83 -17.09 0.24 20.46
N GLY A 84 -18.26 0.06 19.82
CA GLY A 84 -18.88 1.11 19.02
C GLY A 84 -17.95 1.56 17.89
N SER A 85 -17.65 2.87 17.84
CA SER A 85 -16.71 3.45 16.87
C SER A 85 -15.24 3.28 17.27
N GLN A 86 -14.94 2.80 18.48
CA GLN A 86 -13.57 2.56 18.93
C GLN A 86 -13.10 1.18 18.48
N CYS A 87 -11.84 1.09 18.07
CA CYS A 87 -11.21 -0.15 17.68
C CYS A 87 -9.78 -0.22 18.20
N GLY A 88 -9.32 -1.45 18.42
CA GLY A 88 -7.91 -1.76 18.61
C GLY A 88 -7.38 -2.59 17.46
N LEU A 89 -6.23 -2.18 16.94
CA LEU A 89 -5.56 -2.79 15.81
C LEU A 89 -4.21 -3.34 16.27
N LEU A 90 -3.84 -4.52 15.77
CA LEU A 90 -2.51 -5.10 15.90
C LEU A 90 -1.83 -5.03 14.53
N LEU A 91 -0.71 -4.32 14.45
CA LEU A 91 0.06 -4.18 13.21
C LEU A 91 0.87 -5.45 12.94
N GLU A 92 0.95 -5.83 11.66
CA GLU A 92 1.85 -6.90 11.18
C GLU A 92 3.31 -6.47 11.33
N GLU A 93 3.59 -5.17 11.10
CA GLU A 93 4.92 -4.57 11.20
C GLU A 93 4.93 -3.51 12.30
N THR A 94 5.95 -3.54 13.14
CA THR A 94 6.07 -2.65 14.30
C THR A 94 6.37 -1.21 13.88
N LEU A 95 6.01 -0.26 14.74
CA LEU A 95 6.20 1.16 14.48
C LEU A 95 7.64 1.56 14.85
N PRO A 96 8.48 1.97 13.88
CA PRO A 96 9.91 2.19 14.13
C PRO A 96 10.20 3.41 15.00
N TRP A 97 9.25 4.34 15.12
CA TRP A 97 9.39 5.55 15.95
C TRP A 97 8.89 5.38 17.38
N ILE A 98 8.37 4.21 17.74
CA ILE A 98 7.99 3.89 19.13
C ILE A 98 9.04 2.93 19.68
N PRO A 99 9.79 3.34 20.73
CA PRO A 99 10.72 2.43 21.39
C PRO A 99 9.99 1.15 21.82
N GLY A 100 10.50 0.00 21.39
CA GLY A 100 10.09 -1.28 21.94
C GLY A 100 10.69 -1.47 23.33
N GLU A 101 9.99 -2.20 24.20
CA GLU A 101 10.65 -2.85 25.32
C GLU A 101 11.46 -4.02 24.73
N GLU A 102 12.78 -3.86 24.65
CA GLU A 102 13.67 -4.97 24.31
C GLU A 102 13.56 -6.02 25.42
N PRO A 103 13.27 -7.29 25.10
CA PRO A 103 13.23 -8.34 26.11
C PRO A 103 14.61 -8.47 26.75
N ASP A 104 14.70 -8.29 28.07
CA ASP A 104 15.95 -8.50 28.81
C ASP A 104 16.40 -9.96 28.60
N PRO A 105 17.56 -10.20 27.96
CA PRO A 105 18.05 -11.56 27.68
C PRO A 105 18.38 -12.35 28.95
N ASN A 106 18.51 -11.68 30.11
CA ASN A 106 18.72 -12.29 31.41
C ASN A 106 17.43 -12.38 32.25
N ALA A 107 16.28 -11.92 31.74
CA ALA A 107 15.03 -12.13 32.43
C ALA A 107 14.75 -13.64 32.50
N ALA A 108 14.70 -14.17 33.73
CA ALA A 108 14.15 -15.49 33.98
C ALA A 108 12.81 -15.61 33.24
N PRO A 109 12.42 -16.79 32.71
CA PRO A 109 11.16 -16.99 31.98
C PRO A 109 9.98 -16.69 32.91
N ASN A 110 9.66 -15.43 33.04
CA ASN A 110 8.57 -14.94 33.84
C ASN A 110 7.33 -15.19 32.98
N ARG A 111 6.38 -15.97 33.51
CA ARG A 111 5.09 -16.23 32.82
C ARG A 111 4.28 -14.95 32.58
N TYR A 112 4.75 -13.83 33.14
CA TYR A 112 4.17 -12.51 32.99
C TYR A 112 5.02 -11.68 32.02
N GLN A 113 4.61 -11.63 30.75
CA GLN A 113 5.07 -10.59 29.84
C GLN A 113 4.37 -9.28 30.22
N PRO A 114 5.11 -8.22 30.61
CA PRO A 114 4.53 -6.91 30.82
C PRO A 114 3.76 -6.47 29.56
N ARG A 115 2.60 -5.84 29.76
CA ARG A 115 1.87 -5.24 28.62
C ARG A 115 2.74 -4.13 28.05
N SER A 116 2.99 -4.16 26.74
CA SER A 116 3.75 -3.12 26.04
C SER A 116 3.32 -1.71 26.46
N LEU A 117 4.28 -0.83 26.71
CA LEU A 117 4.05 0.59 26.97
C LEU A 117 3.06 1.21 25.97
N ARG A 118 2.04 1.90 26.48
CA ARG A 118 1.04 2.61 25.68
C ARG A 118 1.25 4.11 25.83
N LEU A 119 1.44 4.79 24.72
CA LEU A 119 1.54 6.24 24.65
C LEU A 119 0.19 6.81 24.24
N ALA A 120 -0.35 7.73 25.06
CA ALA A 120 -1.52 8.51 24.69
C ALA A 120 -1.11 9.55 23.63
N VAL A 121 -1.83 9.58 22.52
CA VAL A 121 -1.56 10.45 21.37
C VAL A 121 -2.86 11.05 20.84
N ASN A 122 -2.75 12.05 19.98
CA ASN A 122 -3.89 12.61 19.26
C ASN A 122 -3.45 13.03 17.86
N PHE A 123 -3.51 12.10 16.91
CA PHE A 123 -3.25 12.38 15.50
C PHE A 123 -4.18 11.54 14.61
N SER A 124 -4.25 11.91 13.33
CA SER A 124 -5.06 11.22 12.33
C SER A 124 -4.23 10.21 11.54
N ALA A 125 -4.85 9.07 11.25
CA ALA A 125 -4.37 8.09 10.29
C ALA A 125 -5.48 7.77 9.27
N THR A 126 -5.12 7.24 8.12
CA THR A 126 -6.05 6.73 7.13
C THR A 126 -6.21 5.23 7.33
N LEU A 127 -7.45 4.78 7.49
CA LEU A 127 -7.81 3.38 7.66
C LEU A 127 -8.54 2.90 6.40
N VAL A 128 -8.12 1.75 5.88
CA VAL A 128 -8.64 1.15 4.64
C VAL A 128 -9.09 -0.27 4.91
N THR A 129 -10.30 -0.61 4.49
CA THR A 129 -10.77 -1.99 4.41
C THR A 129 -10.61 -2.50 2.98
N SER A 130 -10.40 -3.80 2.83
CA SER A 130 -10.23 -4.43 1.53
C SER A 130 -11.07 -5.69 1.38
N THR A 131 -11.31 -6.10 0.14
CA THR A 131 -11.80 -7.44 -0.17
C THR A 131 -10.70 -8.47 0.08
N PRO A 132 -10.99 -9.79 -0.03
CA PRO A 132 -9.95 -10.80 0.00
C PRO A 132 -8.78 -10.50 -0.94
N VAL A 133 -7.57 -10.83 -0.48
CA VAL A 133 -6.32 -10.56 -1.19
C VAL A 133 -6.25 -11.33 -2.50
N LEU A 134 -5.83 -10.65 -3.57
CA LEU A 134 -5.48 -11.27 -4.84
C LEU A 134 -3.96 -11.36 -4.97
N ILE A 135 -3.49 -12.43 -5.62
CA ILE A 135 -2.06 -12.62 -5.90
C ILE A 135 -1.84 -12.35 -7.38
N GLY A 136 -0.92 -11.43 -7.68
CA GLY A 136 -0.55 -11.07 -9.05
C GLY A 136 0.95 -11.17 -9.30
N THR A 137 1.32 -11.24 -10.58
CA THR A 137 2.73 -11.18 -11.00
C THR A 137 3.01 -9.83 -11.64
N ILE A 138 3.88 -9.03 -11.02
CA ILE A 138 4.38 -7.79 -11.62
C ILE A 138 5.21 -8.18 -12.84
N ARG A 139 4.89 -7.58 -13.99
CA ARG A 139 5.59 -7.75 -15.28
C ARG A 139 6.52 -6.56 -15.58
N ASN A 140 6.13 -5.36 -15.16
CA ASN A 140 7.01 -4.19 -15.18
C ASN A 140 6.67 -3.19 -14.07
N LEU A 141 7.65 -2.38 -13.68
CA LEU A 141 7.56 -1.38 -12.62
C LEU A 141 8.27 -0.08 -13.05
N SER A 142 7.67 1.06 -12.72
CA SER A 142 8.30 2.39 -12.71
C SER A 142 8.02 3.13 -11.40
N ALA A 143 8.51 4.37 -11.29
CA ALA A 143 8.16 5.24 -10.17
C ALA A 143 6.64 5.52 -10.07
N GLU A 144 5.97 5.61 -11.22
CA GLU A 144 4.56 6.00 -11.32
C GLU A 144 3.58 4.82 -11.26
N GLY A 145 4.02 3.59 -11.56
CA GLY A 145 3.07 2.49 -11.66
C GLY A 145 3.67 1.13 -11.96
N MET A 146 2.79 0.16 -12.13
CA MET A 146 3.12 -1.24 -12.38
C MET A 146 2.19 -1.83 -13.45
N MET A 147 2.72 -2.77 -14.21
CA MET A 147 1.89 -3.73 -14.95
C MET A 147 1.88 -5.04 -14.16
N ILE A 148 0.68 -5.55 -13.90
CA ILE A 148 0.48 -6.75 -13.08
C ILE A 148 -0.41 -7.71 -13.85
N GLU A 149 0.01 -8.96 -13.93
CA GLU A 149 -0.82 -10.06 -14.40
C GLU A 149 -1.68 -10.57 -13.25
N VAL A 150 -2.99 -10.40 -13.40
CA VAL A 150 -4.03 -10.77 -12.44
C VAL A 150 -5.40 -10.67 -13.10
N GLY A 151 -6.31 -11.58 -12.76
CA GLY A 151 -7.71 -11.54 -13.20
C GLY A 151 -8.63 -10.85 -12.19
N GLY A 152 -9.82 -10.44 -12.65
CA GLY A 152 -10.91 -10.03 -11.75
C GLY A 152 -10.84 -8.59 -11.25
N LEU A 153 -9.97 -7.74 -11.82
CA LEU A 153 -9.91 -6.31 -11.49
C LEU A 153 -10.34 -5.46 -12.68
N SER A 154 -11.30 -4.57 -12.41
CA SER A 154 -11.87 -3.62 -13.36
C SER A 154 -11.10 -2.30 -13.36
N GLU A 155 -11.20 -1.56 -14.46
CA GLU A 155 -10.70 -0.19 -14.53
C GLU A 155 -11.35 0.69 -13.47
N GLY A 156 -10.58 1.63 -12.93
CA GLY A 156 -11.02 2.52 -11.86
C GLY A 156 -10.92 1.93 -10.46
N THR A 157 -10.78 0.60 -10.29
CA THR A 157 -10.63 -0.03 -8.98
C THR A 157 -9.39 0.52 -8.26
N ARG A 158 -9.58 1.00 -7.03
CA ARG A 158 -8.48 1.36 -6.12
C ARG A 158 -8.00 0.11 -5.40
N LEU A 159 -6.69 0.00 -5.23
CA LEU A 159 -6.07 -1.14 -4.56
C LEU A 159 -4.79 -0.73 -3.85
N LEU A 160 -4.52 -1.40 -2.74
CA LEU A 160 -3.21 -1.40 -2.14
C LEU A 160 -2.36 -2.52 -2.77
N VAL A 161 -1.10 -2.22 -3.07
CA VAL A 161 -0.16 -3.17 -3.68
C VAL A 161 1.00 -3.40 -2.72
N LYS A 162 1.09 -4.60 -2.14
CA LYS A 162 2.25 -5.04 -1.32
C LYS A 162 3.19 -5.85 -2.21
N THR A 163 4.42 -5.38 -2.33
CA THR A 163 5.49 -6.08 -3.05
C THR A 163 6.58 -6.41 -2.05
N ARG A 164 7.15 -7.62 -2.13
CA ARG A 164 8.21 -8.03 -1.19
C ARG A 164 9.37 -7.02 -1.20
N GLY A 165 9.70 -6.51 -0.02
CA GLY A 165 10.80 -5.57 0.20
C GLY A 165 10.48 -4.12 -0.16
N LEU A 166 9.21 -3.78 -0.42
CA LEU A 166 8.75 -2.42 -0.66
C LEU A 166 7.52 -2.15 0.22
N ASP A 167 7.32 -0.88 0.57
CA ASP A 167 6.13 -0.43 1.27
C ASP A 167 4.86 -0.71 0.47
N ILE A 168 3.76 -0.94 1.18
CA ILE A 168 2.44 -1.06 0.57
C ILE A 168 2.02 0.32 0.07
N ARG A 169 1.68 0.42 -1.22
CA ARG A 169 1.28 1.68 -1.86
C ARG A 169 -0.12 1.61 -2.43
N MET A 170 -0.84 2.72 -2.33
CA MET A 170 -2.15 2.92 -2.97
C MET A 170 -1.98 3.15 -4.46
N GLY A 171 -2.85 2.54 -5.26
CA GLY A 171 -2.93 2.78 -6.69
C GLY A 171 -4.32 2.57 -7.25
N ARG A 172 -4.47 2.88 -8.53
CA ARG A 172 -5.71 2.70 -9.28
C ARG A 172 -5.44 1.95 -10.58
N VAL A 173 -6.31 1.00 -10.89
CA VAL A 173 -6.34 0.35 -12.20
C VAL A 173 -6.70 1.39 -13.27
N GLN A 174 -5.76 1.69 -14.16
CA GLN A 174 -5.95 2.61 -15.28
C GLN A 174 -6.48 1.89 -16.52
N TRP A 175 -6.10 0.64 -16.71
CA TRP A 175 -6.59 -0.20 -17.80
C TRP A 175 -6.58 -1.67 -17.38
N SER A 176 -7.46 -2.46 -17.98
CA SER A 176 -7.54 -3.91 -17.80
C SER A 176 -7.71 -4.60 -19.16
N SER A 177 -6.77 -5.47 -19.53
CA SER A 177 -6.81 -6.16 -20.83
C SER A 177 -6.01 -7.45 -20.79
N GLY A 178 -6.58 -8.54 -21.32
CA GLY A 178 -5.88 -9.82 -21.49
C GLY A 178 -5.34 -10.44 -20.21
N GLY A 179 -6.04 -10.28 -19.07
CA GLY A 179 -5.57 -10.76 -17.76
C GLY A 179 -4.43 -9.95 -17.16
N MET A 180 -4.15 -8.77 -17.73
CA MET A 180 -3.21 -7.79 -17.20
C MET A 180 -3.94 -6.52 -16.81
N ILE A 181 -3.39 -5.85 -15.81
CA ILE A 181 -3.80 -4.52 -15.42
C ILE A 181 -2.61 -3.57 -15.41
N GLY A 182 -2.87 -2.32 -15.77
CA GLY A 182 -1.97 -1.21 -15.48
C GLY A 182 -2.42 -0.50 -14.21
N VAL A 183 -1.57 -0.47 -13.20
CA VAL A 183 -1.82 0.26 -11.95
C VAL A 183 -0.97 1.53 -11.94
N PHE A 184 -1.59 2.67 -11.64
CA PHE A 184 -0.90 3.93 -11.40
C PHE A 184 -0.96 4.25 -9.91
N PHE A 185 0.17 4.62 -9.31
CA PHE A 185 0.22 4.94 -7.89
C PHE A 185 -0.45 6.29 -7.62
N GLU A 186 -1.21 6.34 -6.54
CA GLU A 186 -1.77 7.61 -6.09
C GLU A 186 -0.62 8.46 -5.53
N THR A 187 -0.62 9.74 -5.91
CA THR A 187 0.35 10.70 -5.39
C THR A 187 0.01 11.02 -3.94
N ARG A 188 1.04 11.22 -3.12
CA ARG A 188 0.88 11.67 -1.74
C ARG A 188 -0.03 12.89 -1.72
N ARG A 189 -1.16 12.81 -1.03
CA ARG A 189 -1.95 14.01 -0.74
C ARG A 189 -1.10 14.86 0.19
N ALA A 190 -0.65 16.02 -0.29
CA ALA A 190 -0.06 17.00 0.60
C ALA A 190 -1.19 17.49 1.51
N THR A 191 -1.10 17.18 2.80
CA THR A 191 -1.96 17.77 3.82
C THR A 191 -1.73 19.28 3.76
N THR A 192 -2.71 20.02 3.24
CA THR A 192 -2.70 21.47 3.35
C THR A 192 -3.11 21.77 4.78
N ASN A 193 -2.17 22.24 5.60
CA ASN A 193 -2.44 22.74 6.95
C ASN A 193 -3.37 23.95 6.92
#